data_AF-A0A7W0UL70-F1
#
_entry.id   AF-A0A7W0UL70-F1
#
_cell.length_a   1.000
_cell.length_b   1.000
_cell.length_c   1.000
_cell.angle_alpha   90.00
_cell.angle_beta   90.00
_cell.angle_gamma   90.00
#
_symmetry.space_group_name_H-M   'P 1'
#
loop_
_entity.id
_entity.type
_entity.pdbx_description
1 polymer ?
#
loop_
_entity_poly.entity_id
_entity_poly.type
_entity_poly.pdbx_seq_one_letter_code
_entity_poly.pdbx_strand_id
1 'polypeptide(L)'
;MPEGYFGQYVTIGVFALVGTVLVFGTLALAKLVRPDVPSYEKSTTYESGIDPIGQGWAQTNVRYYIFALLFVVFDVEAVFLFPWALVFERLGTQALVEMVIFIAILA
;
A
#
# COMPACT_ATOMS: atom_id res chain seq x y z
N MET A 1 17.19 -21.67 13.76
CA MET A 1 16.16 -21.41 12.73
C MET A 1 14.99 -22.31 13.05
N PRO A 2 13.75 -21.81 13.16
CA PRO A 2 12.57 -22.67 13.27
C PRO A 2 12.56 -23.68 12.11
N GLU A 3 12.20 -24.93 12.37
CA GLU A 3 12.07 -25.91 11.29
C GLU A 3 11.00 -25.43 10.30
N GLY A 4 11.30 -25.51 9.00
CA GLY A 4 10.39 -25.05 7.95
C GLY A 4 10.41 -23.55 7.64
N TYR A 5 11.31 -22.75 8.24
CA TYR A 5 11.44 -21.31 7.95
C TYR A 5 11.47 -20.99 6.44
N PHE A 6 12.38 -21.61 5.69
CA PHE A 6 12.45 -21.42 4.24
C PHE A 6 11.20 -21.92 3.50
N GLY A 7 10.58 -23.00 3.98
CA GLY A 7 9.33 -23.53 3.43
C GLY A 7 8.16 -22.54 3.58
N GLN A 8 8.10 -21.80 4.68
CA GLN A 8 7.08 -20.77 4.89
C GLN A 8 7.23 -19.59 3.92
N TYR A 9 8.46 -19.10 3.68
CA TYR A 9 8.68 -18.06 2.66
C TYR A 9 8.36 -18.55 1.25
N VAL A 10 8.70 -19.80 0.93
CA VAL A 10 8.31 -20.41 -0.35
C VAL A 10 6.79 -20.47 -0.46
N THR A 11 6.08 -20.83 0.60
CA THR A 11 4.61 -20.87 0.63
C THR A 11 4.00 -19.47 0.38
N ILE A 12 4.52 -18.44 1.04
CA ILE A 12 4.10 -17.04 0.82
C ILE A 12 4.36 -16.62 -0.64
N GLY A 13 5.54 -16.94 -1.18
CA GLY A 13 5.91 -16.64 -2.56
C GLY A 13 5.00 -17.35 -3.57
N VAL A 14 4.69 -18.62 -3.36
CA VAL A 14 3.75 -19.38 -4.18
C VAL A 14 2.35 -18.78 -4.11
N PHE A 15 1.89 -18.39 -2.93
CA PHE A 15 0.57 -17.76 -2.77
C PHE A 15 0.48 -16.42 -3.52
N ALA A 16 1.50 -15.57 -3.39
CA ALA A 16 1.60 -14.31 -4.13
C ALA A 16 1.63 -14.53 -5.65
N LEU A 17 2.37 -15.55 -6.12
CA LEU A 17 2.44 -15.92 -7.52
C LEU A 17 1.08 -16.39 -8.04
N VAL A 18 0.42 -17.31 -7.33
CA VAL A 18 -0.90 -17.84 -7.72
C VAL A 18 -1.94 -16.72 -7.76
N GLY A 19 -1.97 -15.84 -6.75
CA GLY A 19 -2.86 -14.68 -6.73
C GLY A 19 -2.63 -13.76 -7.92
N THR A 20 -1.37 -13.49 -8.25
CA THR A 20 -0.97 -12.68 -9.41
C THR A 20 -1.40 -13.33 -10.72
N VAL A 21 -1.11 -14.63 -10.91
CA VAL A 21 -1.51 -15.40 -12.10
C VAL A 21 -3.02 -15.42 -12.25
N LEU A 22 -3.78 -15.52 -11.16
CA LEU A 22 -5.24 -15.49 -11.20
C LEU A 22 -5.75 -14.13 -11.67
N VAL A 23 -5.25 -13.02 -11.13
CA VAL A 23 -5.65 -11.66 -11.55
C VAL A 23 -5.31 -11.43 -13.02
N PHE A 24 -4.07 -11.65 -13.42
CA PHE A 24 -3.67 -11.43 -14.81
C PHE A 24 -4.31 -12.42 -15.78
N GLY A 25 -4.48 -13.68 -15.37
CA GLY A 25 -5.12 -14.72 -16.16
C GLY A 25 -6.60 -14.44 -16.42
N THR A 26 -7.33 -13.97 -15.40
CA THR A 26 -8.73 -13.57 -15.57
C THR A 26 -8.88 -12.33 -16.43
N LEU A 27 -8.02 -11.32 -16.28
CA LEU A 27 -8.00 -10.16 -17.17
C LEU A 27 -7.67 -10.53 -18.62
N ALA A 28 -6.71 -11.43 -18.84
CA ALA A 28 -6.34 -11.93 -20.16
C ALA A 28 -7.49 -12.72 -20.81
N LEU A 29 -8.14 -13.61 -20.04
CA LEU A 29 -9.31 -14.34 -20.50
C LEU A 29 -10.47 -13.40 -20.83
N ALA A 30 -10.74 -12.41 -19.98
CA ALA A 30 -11.76 -11.40 -20.23
C ALA A 30 -11.48 -10.62 -21.52
N LYS A 31 -10.21 -10.27 -21.77
CA LYS A 31 -9.80 -9.61 -23.02
C LYS A 31 -9.98 -10.50 -24.26
N LEU A 32 -9.79 -11.82 -24.12
CA LEU A 32 -9.95 -12.78 -25.23
C LEU A 32 -11.41 -13.08 -25.55
N VAL A 33 -12.28 -13.19 -24.53
CA VAL A 33 -13.68 -13.58 -24.68
C VAL A 33 -14.58 -12.38 -25.05
N ARG A 34 -14.23 -11.17 -24.62
CA ARG A 34 -15.08 -9.99 -24.85
C ARG A 34 -15.18 -9.64 -26.35
N PRO A 35 -16.35 -9.18 -26.83
CA PRO A 35 -16.46 -8.55 -28.14
C PRO A 35 -15.59 -7.28 -28.21
N ASP A 36 -14.77 -7.17 -29.24
CA ASP A 36 -13.95 -5.98 -29.49
C ASP A 36 -14.61 -5.10 -30.54
N VAL A 37 -15.25 -4.02 -30.10
CA VAL A 37 -15.96 -3.05 -30.96
C VAL A 37 -15.47 -1.64 -30.61
N PRO A 38 -14.27 -1.26 -31.08
CA PRO A 38 -13.72 0.06 -30.82
C PRO A 38 -14.55 1.14 -31.51
N SER A 39 -14.84 2.21 -30.79
CA SER A 39 -15.49 3.41 -31.33
C SER A 39 -14.93 4.62 -30.62
N TYR A 40 -14.81 5.74 -31.34
CA TYR A 40 -14.30 7.00 -30.78
C TYR A 40 -15.00 7.39 -29.47
N GLU A 41 -16.34 7.35 -29.47
CA GLU A 41 -17.19 7.65 -28.30
C GLU A 41 -16.98 6.74 -27.08
N LYS A 42 -16.43 5.53 -27.25
CA LYS A 42 -16.12 4.64 -26.10
C LYS A 42 -14.75 4.93 -25.50
N SER A 43 -13.93 5.71 -26.20
CA SER A 43 -12.57 6.09 -25.80
C SER A 43 -12.50 7.53 -25.29
N THR A 44 -13.62 8.24 -25.25
CA THR A 44 -13.74 9.57 -24.62
C THR A 44 -13.99 9.43 -23.12
N THR A 45 -13.56 10.43 -22.35
CA THR A 45 -13.81 10.49 -20.90
C THR A 45 -15.30 10.70 -20.63
N TYR A 46 -15.85 9.99 -19.65
CA TYR A 46 -17.24 10.14 -19.22
C TYR A 46 -17.48 11.48 -18.50
N GLU A 47 -18.49 12.26 -18.93
CA GLU A 47 -18.80 13.59 -18.38
C GLU A 47 -20.31 13.96 -18.42
N SER A 48 -21.20 13.06 -18.01
CA SER A 48 -22.65 13.33 -17.87
C SER A 48 -23.39 13.93 -19.09
N GLY A 49 -22.80 13.88 -20.29
CA GLY A 49 -23.40 14.33 -21.55
C GLY A 49 -22.95 15.71 -22.06
N ILE A 50 -21.96 16.35 -21.42
CA ILE A 50 -21.32 17.57 -21.93
C ILE A 50 -19.82 17.37 -22.03
N ASP A 51 -19.14 18.19 -22.84
CA ASP A 51 -17.68 18.15 -22.90
C ASP A 51 -17.07 18.62 -21.57
N PRO A 52 -16.01 17.95 -21.07
CA PRO A 52 -15.37 18.31 -19.80
C PRO A 52 -14.86 19.75 -19.83
N ILE A 53 -15.39 20.55 -18.90
CA ILE A 53 -14.99 21.94 -18.72
C ILE A 53 -13.88 21.97 -17.67
N GLY A 54 -12.69 22.35 -18.10
CA GLY A 54 -11.50 22.43 -17.26
C GLY A 54 -10.35 21.58 -17.79
N GLN A 55 -9.14 22.14 -17.78
CA GLN A 55 -7.93 21.43 -18.19
C GLN A 55 -7.24 20.86 -16.94
N GLY A 56 -7.10 19.54 -16.85
CA GLY A 56 -6.21 18.88 -15.88
C GLY A 56 -6.64 18.95 -14.40
N TRP A 57 -5.66 19.25 -13.54
CA TRP A 57 -5.65 19.03 -12.08
C TRP A 57 -6.32 20.16 -11.29
N ALA A 58 -7.52 20.58 -11.69
CA ALA A 58 -8.21 21.76 -11.13
C ALA A 58 -8.53 21.66 -9.61
N GLN A 59 -8.22 20.53 -8.96
CA GLN A 59 -8.55 20.24 -7.55
C GLN A 59 -7.41 19.54 -6.78
N THR A 60 -6.13 19.64 -7.19
CA THR A 60 -5.05 19.04 -6.38
C THR A 60 -4.78 19.89 -5.15
N ASN A 61 -5.40 19.49 -4.05
CA ASN A 61 -5.27 20.16 -2.77
C ASN A 61 -4.06 19.61 -2.01
N VAL A 62 -3.23 20.51 -1.46
CA VAL A 62 -2.02 20.16 -0.68
C VAL A 62 -2.34 19.28 0.53
N ARG A 63 -3.60 19.24 1.01
CA ARG A 63 -4.02 18.38 2.11
C ARG A 63 -3.60 16.91 1.95
N TYR A 64 -3.68 16.36 0.73
CA TYR A 64 -3.32 14.95 0.49
C TYR A 64 -1.82 14.70 0.68
N TYR A 65 -0.98 15.69 0.33
CA TYR A 65 0.45 15.63 0.59
C TYR A 65 0.75 15.62 2.09
N ILE A 66 0.07 16.45 2.88
CA ILE A 66 0.25 16.48 4.34
C ILE A 66 -0.10 15.13 4.96
N PHE A 67 -1.21 14.51 4.55
CA PHE A 67 -1.58 13.17 5.01
C PHE A 67 -0.54 12.11 4.62
N ALA A 68 -0.03 12.14 3.38
CA ALA A 68 1.00 11.21 2.95
C ALA A 68 2.32 11.39 3.71
N LEU A 69 2.74 12.64 3.95
CA LEU A 69 3.95 12.93 4.72
C LEU A 69 3.82 12.46 6.16
N LEU A 70 2.70 12.76 6.82
CA LEU A 70 2.42 12.29 8.19
C LEU A 70 2.41 10.76 8.26
N PHE A 71 1.77 10.09 7.30
CA PHE A 71 1.77 8.62 7.21
C PHE A 71 3.18 8.06 7.16
N VAL A 72 4.06 8.62 6.31
CA VAL A 72 5.45 8.16 6.19
C VAL A 72 6.24 8.38 7.49
N VAL A 73 6.02 9.51 8.19
CA VAL A 73 6.67 9.77 9.48
C VAL A 73 6.24 8.73 10.53
N PHE A 74 4.94 8.45 10.65
CA PHE A 74 4.43 7.43 11.57
C PHE A 74 4.86 6.00 11.18
N ASP A 75 4.99 5.70 9.89
CA ASP A 75 5.49 4.39 9.43
C ASP A 75 6.95 4.17 9.84
N VAL A 76 7.78 5.22 9.74
CA VAL A 76 9.16 5.19 10.25
C VAL A 76 9.20 5.00 11.76
N GLU A 77 8.32 5.65 12.53
CA GLU A 77 8.20 5.44 13.97
C GLU A 77 7.88 3.97 14.30
N ALA A 78 6.93 3.36 13.58
CA ALA A 78 6.56 1.96 13.77
C ALA A 78 7.73 1.00 13.52
N VAL A 79 8.58 1.27 12.52
CA VAL A 79 9.79 0.48 12.24
C VAL A 79 10.74 0.45 13.45
N PHE A 80 10.79 1.49 14.28
CA PHE A 80 11.58 1.51 15.52
C PHE A 80 10.84 0.90 16.72
N LEU A 81 9.52 1.04 16.78
CA LEU A 81 8.70 0.48 17.86
C LEU A 81 8.70 -1.06 17.85
N PHE A 82 8.63 -1.71 16.69
CA PHE A 82 8.53 -3.17 16.62
C PHE A 82 9.75 -3.90 17.22
N PRO A 83 11.01 -3.60 16.82
CA PRO A 83 12.17 -4.26 17.42
C PRO A 83 12.29 -3.99 18.92
N TRP A 84 12.02 -2.76 19.36
CA TRP A 84 12.02 -2.40 20.79
C TRP A 84 11.00 -3.22 21.58
N ALA A 85 9.77 -3.35 21.08
CA ALA A 85 8.72 -4.13 21.74
C ALA A 85 9.11 -5.61 21.91
N LEU A 86 9.86 -6.17 20.96
CA LEU A 86 10.34 -7.56 21.04
C LEU A 86 11.43 -7.78 22.10
N VAL A 87 12.22 -6.76 22.43
CA VAL A 87 13.33 -6.87 23.40
C VAL A 87 13.03 -6.22 24.75
N PHE A 88 11.88 -5.55 24.88
CA PHE A 88 11.49 -4.78 26.06
C PHE A 88 11.63 -5.56 27.38
N GLU A 89 11.19 -6.82 27.40
CA GLU A 89 11.29 -7.68 28.59
C GLU A 89 12.72 -7.83 29.13
N ARG A 90 13.73 -7.70 28.28
CA ARG A 90 15.15 -7.80 28.66
C ARG A 90 15.75 -6.47 29.13
N LEU A 91 15.22 -5.36 28.64
CA LEU A 91 15.75 -4.01 28.90
C LEU A 91 15.05 -3.32 30.07
N GLY A 92 13.82 -3.72 30.39
CA GLY A 92 13.08 -3.23 31.56
C GLY A 92 12.70 -1.75 31.47
N THR A 93 12.56 -1.11 32.63
CA THR A 93 11.96 0.23 32.76
C THR A 93 12.78 1.35 32.15
N GLN A 94 14.10 1.20 32.00
CA GLN A 94 14.93 2.23 31.34
C GLN A 94 14.56 2.37 29.86
N ALA A 95 14.43 1.25 29.14
CA ALA A 95 14.00 1.27 27.74
C ALA A 95 12.56 1.75 27.57
N LEU A 96 11.71 1.63 28.60
CA LEU A 96 10.38 2.25 28.59
C LEU A 96 10.50 3.77 28.55
N VAL A 97 11.33 4.35 29.42
CA VAL A 97 11.51 5.81 29.49
C VAL A 97 12.09 6.35 28.20
N GLU A 98 13.13 5.70 27.66
CA GLU A 98 13.73 6.08 26.38
C GLU A 98 12.70 6.05 25.23
N MET A 99 11.84 5.03 25.19
CA MET A 99 10.81 4.93 24.16
C MET A 99 9.67 5.94 24.33
N VAL A 100 9.26 6.23 25.56
CA VAL A 100 8.28 7.29 25.83
C VAL A 100 8.80 8.65 25.36
N ILE A 101 10.09 8.93 25.60
CA ILE A 101 10.74 10.15 25.13
C ILE A 101 10.78 10.17 23.59
N PHE A 102 11.13 9.05 22.94
CA PHE A 102 11.15 8.93 21.48
C PHE A 102 9.78 9.24 20.86
N ILE A 103 8.71 8.62 21.37
CA ILE A 103 7.34 8.86 20.91
C ILE A 103 6.95 10.33 21.14
N ALA A 104 7.23 10.88 22.33
CA ALA A 104 6.89 12.27 22.64
C ALA A 104 7.59 13.31 21.74
N ILE A 105 8.75 12.98 21.17
CA ILE A 105 9.48 13.87 20.25
C ILE A 105 8.91 13.81 18.83
N LEU A 106 8.46 12.63 18.39
CA LEU A 106 8.00 12.42 17.00
C LEU A 106 6.49 12.57 16.81
N ALA A 107 5.71 12.53 17.91
CA ALA A 107 4.26 12.70 17.92
C ALA A 107 3.79 14.14 17.62
#